data_AF-A0A241XS98-F1
#
_entry.id   AF-A0A241XS98-F1
#
_cell.length_a   1.000
_cell.length_b   1.000
_cell.length_c   1.000
_cell.angle_alpha   90.00
_cell.angle_beta   90.00
_cell.angle_gamma   90.00
#
_symmetry.space_group_name_H-M   'P 1'
#
loop_
_entity.id
_entity.type
_entity.pdbx_description
1 polymer ?
#
loop_
_entity_poly.entity_id
_entity_poly.type
_entity_poly.pdbx_seq_one_letter_code
_entity_poly.pdbx_strand_id
1 'polypeptide(L)'
;MSHKEHPPWYAPIVHFATHAVVGSIIFIIVGTPSVLLGWLVHKLRDWGVSEVTLTILQFLEYAILIMDAILFLAFLGFTTWSAIKELKNE
;
A
#
# COMPACT_ATOMS: atom_id res chain seq x y z
N MET A 1 9.84 -34.93 -25.28
CA MET A 1 8.42 -34.73 -24.94
C MET A 1 8.36 -33.58 -23.95
N SER A 2 7.92 -32.40 -24.39
CA SER A 2 7.77 -31.24 -23.50
C SER A 2 6.48 -31.45 -22.70
N HIS A 3 6.61 -31.86 -21.44
CA HIS A 3 5.49 -31.87 -20.51
C HIS A 3 5.08 -30.40 -20.31
N LYS A 4 4.03 -29.98 -21.02
CA LYS A 4 3.28 -28.79 -20.65
C LYS A 4 2.53 -29.13 -19.36
N GLU A 5 3.21 -28.96 -18.23
CA GLU A 5 2.52 -28.87 -16.96
C GLU A 5 1.56 -27.69 -17.09
N HIS A 6 0.25 -27.98 -17.07
CA HIS A 6 -0.76 -26.94 -16.97
C HIS A 6 -0.37 -26.07 -15.77
N PRO A 7 -0.34 -24.72 -15.93
CA PRO A 7 -0.04 -23.87 -14.79
C PRO A 7 -1.00 -24.28 -13.68
N PRO A 8 -0.47 -24.58 -12.48
CA PRO A 8 -1.32 -25.11 -11.43
C PRO A 8 -2.46 -24.13 -11.15
N TRP A 9 -3.66 -24.64 -10.85
CA TRP A 9 -4.85 -23.84 -10.50
C TRP A 9 -4.60 -22.82 -9.36
N TYR A 10 -3.54 -23.01 -8.57
CA TYR A 10 -3.08 -22.09 -7.52
C TYR A 10 -2.09 -21.03 -8.00
N ALA A 11 -1.54 -21.10 -9.22
CA ALA A 11 -0.60 -20.13 -9.78
C ALA A 11 -1.17 -18.68 -9.80
N PRO A 12 -2.45 -18.43 -10.16
CA PRO A 12 -3.03 -17.09 -10.07
C PRO A 12 -3.11 -16.57 -8.62
N ILE A 13 -3.37 -17.47 -7.67
CA ILE A 13 -3.47 -17.15 -6.24
C ILE A 13 -2.09 -16.81 -5.67
N VAL A 14 -1.04 -17.55 -6.04
CA VAL A 14 0.34 -17.29 -5.63
C VAL A 14 0.85 -15.98 -6.24
N HIS A 15 0.52 -15.71 -7.50
CA HIS A 15 0.86 -14.46 -8.17
C HIS A 15 0.19 -13.26 -7.49
N PHE A 16 -1.09 -13.39 -7.12
CA PHE A 16 -1.83 -12.40 -6.34
C PHE A 16 -1.23 -12.21 -4.94
N ALA A 17 -0.97 -13.30 -4.20
CA ALA A 17 -0.41 -13.23 -2.85
C ALA A 17 0.95 -12.55 -2.83
N THR A 18 1.81 -12.84 -3.81
CA THR A 18 3.12 -12.20 -3.95
C THR A 18 2.97 -10.69 -4.14
N HIS A 19 2.08 -10.26 -5.05
CA HIS A 19 1.81 -8.86 -5.30
C HIS A 19 1.21 -8.17 -4.06
N ALA A 20 0.24 -8.80 -3.40
CA ALA A 20 -0.39 -8.25 -2.18
C ALA A 20 0.59 -8.09 -1.03
N VAL A 21 1.52 -9.05 -0.85
CA VAL A 21 2.58 -8.98 0.18
C VAL A 21 3.56 -7.85 -0.14
N VAL A 22 4.03 -7.75 -1.38
CA VAL A 22 4.94 -6.66 -1.80
C VAL A 22 4.26 -5.30 -1.62
N GLY A 23 3.00 -5.16 -2.05
CA GLY A 23 2.22 -3.95 -1.85
C GLY A 23 2.05 -3.59 -0.36
N SER A 24 1.83 -4.60 0.49
CA SER A 24 1.70 -4.40 1.95
C SER A 24 3.01 -3.97 2.59
N ILE A 25 4.15 -4.50 2.14
CA ILE A 25 5.47 -4.08 2.61
C ILE A 25 5.73 -2.62 2.22
N ILE A 26 5.44 -2.23 0.98
CA ILE A 26 5.57 -0.85 0.53
C ILE A 26 4.66 0.07 1.34
N PHE A 27 3.41 -0.34 1.58
CA PHE A 27 2.46 0.40 2.41
C PHE A 27 2.98 0.63 3.82
N ILE A 28 3.62 -0.37 4.44
CA ILE A 28 4.26 -0.21 5.76
C ILE A 28 5.45 0.75 5.68
N ILE A 29 6.28 0.64 4.64
CA ILE A 29 7.45 1.51 4.45
C ILE A 29 7.05 2.97 4.28
N VAL A 30 5.94 3.26 3.60
CA VAL A 30 5.42 4.63 3.39
C VAL A 30 4.57 5.10 4.58
N GLY A 31 3.80 4.20 5.19
CA GLY A 31 2.99 4.49 6.37
C GLY A 31 3.84 4.80 7.62
N THR A 32 4.98 4.14 7.79
CA THR A 32 5.89 4.37 8.93
C THR A 32 6.37 5.83 9.05
N PRO A 33 6.95 6.47 8.02
CA PRO A 33 7.35 7.87 8.08
C PRO A 33 6.17 8.83 8.19
N SER A 34 4.97 8.47 7.69
CA SER A 34 3.75 9.24 7.91
C SER A 34 3.35 9.25 9.39
N VAL A 35 3.31 8.09 10.05
CA VAL A 35 3.07 7.99 11.50
C VAL A 35 4.15 8.73 12.31
N LEU A 36 5.40 8.65 11.87
CA LEU A 36 6.51 9.37 12.50
C LEU A 36 6.37 10.89 12.33
N LEU A 37 5.89 11.37 11.19
CA LEU A 37 5.56 12.78 10.95
C LEU A 37 4.48 13.25 11.94
N GLY A 38 3.42 12.48 12.16
CA GLY A 38 2.38 12.84 13.13
C GLY A 38 2.86 12.90 14.57
N TRP A 39 3.77 11.97 14.94
CA TRP A 39 4.45 12.04 16.24
C TRP A 39 5.36 13.27 16.35
N LEU A 40 6.08 13.60 15.27
CA LEU A 40 6.95 14.77 15.20
C LEU A 40 6.16 16.08 15.29
N VAL A 41 4.99 16.18 14.63
CA VAL A 41 4.08 17.33 14.73
C VAL A 41 3.67 17.58 16.17
N HIS A 42 3.27 16.52 16.91
CA HIS A 42 2.92 16.66 18.32
C HIS A 42 4.10 17.15 19.17
N LYS A 43 5.30 16.61 18.94
CA LYS A 43 6.52 17.05 19.64
C LYS A 43 6.91 18.49 19.32
N LEU A 44 6.81 18.90 18.06
CA LEU A 44 7.08 20.27 17.62
C LEU A 44 6.08 21.27 18.22
N ARG A 45 4.83 20.84 18.43
CA ARG A 45 3.82 21.66 19.11
C ARG A 45 4.20 21.94 20.57
N ASP A 46 4.75 20.95 21.27
CA ASP A 46 5.25 21.12 22.64
C ASP A 46 6.47 22.07 22.72
N TRP A 47 7.23 22.21 21.62
CA TRP A 47 8.38 23.11 21.52
C TRP A 47 8.05 24.52 21.04
N GLY A 48 6.77 24.85 20.86
CA GLY A 48 6.34 26.21 20.46
C GLY A 48 6.65 26.57 19.01
N VAL A 49 6.76 25.58 18.12
CA VAL A 49 6.94 25.79 16.68
C VAL A 49 5.70 26.46 16.07
N SER A 50 5.90 27.25 15.01
CA SER A 50 4.81 28.01 14.38
C SER A 50 3.64 27.11 13.94
N GLU A 51 2.41 27.58 14.18
CA GLU A 51 1.21 26.84 13.79
C GLU A 51 1.11 26.59 12.28
N VAL A 52 1.67 27.51 11.47
CA VAL A 52 1.73 27.35 10.01
C VAL A 52 2.57 26.13 9.65
N THR A 53 3.73 25.96 10.29
CA THR A 53 4.61 24.80 10.06
C THR A 53 3.91 23.50 10.47
N LEU A 54 3.26 23.49 11.63
CA LEU A 54 2.52 22.30 12.10
C LEU A 54 1.39 21.93 11.15
N THR A 55 0.65 22.92 10.65
CA THR A 55 -0.46 22.71 9.71
C THR A 55 0.02 22.08 8.40
N ILE A 56 1.12 22.58 7.83
CA ILE A 56 1.70 22.02 6.59
C ILE A 56 2.18 20.59 6.83
N LEU A 57 2.84 20.34 7.96
CA LEU A 57 3.42 19.05 8.28
C LEU A 57 2.34 17.99 8.52
N GLN A 58 1.24 18.37 9.18
CA GLN A 58 0.08 17.51 9.40
C GLN A 58 -0.73 17.29 8.10
N PHE A 59 -0.85 18.31 7.25
CA PHE A 59 -1.43 18.14 5.92
C PHE A 59 -0.63 17.15 5.08
N LEU A 60 0.70 17.24 5.13
CA LEU A 60 1.61 16.34 4.42
C LEU A 60 1.50 14.89 4.92
N GLU A 61 1.42 14.69 6.24
CA GLU A 61 1.14 13.38 6.86
C GLU A 61 -0.11 12.74 6.25
N TYR A 62 -1.25 13.46 6.28
CA TYR A 62 -2.51 12.96 5.74
C TYR A 62 -2.45 12.74 4.23
N ALA A 63 -1.87 13.66 3.48
CA ALA A 63 -1.76 13.55 2.03
C ALA A 63 -0.97 12.31 1.61
N ILE A 64 0.17 12.05 2.26
CA ILE A 64 0.99 10.86 2.00
C ILE A 64 0.23 9.59 2.35
N LEU A 65 -0.38 9.53 3.55
CA LEU A 65 -1.09 8.34 4.02
C LEU A 65 -2.29 8.01 3.14
N ILE A 66 -3.09 9.03 2.77
CA ILE A 66 -4.28 8.85 1.94
C ILE A 66 -3.89 8.41 0.53
N MET A 67 -2.89 9.05 -0.07
CA MET A 67 -2.40 8.68 -1.41
C MET A 67 -1.89 7.24 -1.43
N ASP A 68 -1.09 6.85 -0.44
CA ASP A 68 -0.55 5.50 -0.34
C ASP A 68 -1.65 4.45 -0.13
N ALA A 69 -2.64 4.75 0.73
CA ALA A 69 -3.81 3.90 0.93
C ALA A 69 -4.65 3.72 -0.35
N ILE A 70 -4.88 4.79 -1.10
CA ILE A 70 -5.63 4.73 -2.37
C ILE A 70 -4.87 3.88 -3.39
N LEU A 71 -3.55 4.09 -3.52
CA LEU A 71 -2.70 3.31 -4.43
C LEU A 71 -2.72 1.83 -4.06
N PHE A 72 -2.60 1.50 -2.77
CA PHE A 72 -2.65 0.13 -2.29
C PHE A 72 -4.02 -0.53 -2.55
N LEU A 73 -5.13 0.18 -2.29
CA LEU A 73 -6.48 -0.31 -2.57
C LEU A 73 -6.73 -0.51 -4.06
N ALA A 74 -6.31 0.43 -4.90
CA ALA A 74 -6.41 0.31 -6.36
C ALA A 74 -5.63 -0.90 -6.85
N PHE A 75 -4.39 -1.07 -6.37
CA PHE A 75 -3.55 -2.21 -6.69
C PHE A 75 -4.18 -3.53 -6.26
N LEU A 76 -4.69 -3.64 -5.03
CA LEU A 76 -5.43 -4.83 -4.57
C LEU A 76 -6.64 -5.11 -5.45
N GLY A 77 -7.43 -4.08 -5.79
CA GLY A 77 -8.61 -4.20 -6.64
C GLY A 77 -8.29 -4.73 -8.03
N PHE A 78 -7.28 -4.15 -8.70
CA PHE A 78 -6.81 -4.61 -10.00
C PHE A 78 -6.30 -6.04 -9.98
N THR A 79 -5.47 -6.38 -8.98
CA THR A 79 -4.88 -7.71 -8.88
C THR A 79 -5.93 -8.77 -8.54
N THR A 80 -6.88 -8.45 -7.65
CA THR A 80 -8.02 -9.31 -7.30
C THR A 80 -8.92 -9.53 -8.52
N TRP A 81 -9.25 -8.46 -9.25
CA TRP A 81 -10.06 -8.54 -10.46
C TRP A 81 -9.39 -9.40 -11.54
N SER A 82 -8.08 -9.23 -11.74
CA SER A 82 -7.32 -10.05 -12.68
C SER A 82 -7.36 -11.52 -12.30
N ALA A 83 -7.10 -11.86 -11.04
CA ALA A 83 -7.12 -13.24 -10.55
C ALA A 83 -8.52 -13.89 -10.69
N ILE A 84 -9.59 -13.17 -10.36
CA ILE A 84 -10.97 -13.66 -10.54
C ILE A 84 -11.29 -13.89 -12.02
N LYS A 85 -10.87 -12.97 -12.90
CA LYS A 85 -11.08 -13.11 -14.34
C LYS A 85 -10.32 -14.32 -14.91
N GLU A 86 -9.12 -14.59 -14.41
CA GLU A 86 -8.28 -15.72 -14.82
C GLU A 86 -8.92 -17.05 -14.37
N LEU A 87 -9.36 -17.14 -13.11
CA LEU A 87 -10.07 -18.31 -12.57
C LEU A 87 -11.41 -18.60 -13.25
N LYS A 88 -12.12 -17.57 -13.72
CA LYS A 88 -13.40 -17.73 -14.41
C LYS A 88 -13.23 -18.17 -15.89
N ASN A 89 -12.05 -17.93 -16.47
CA ASN A 89 -11.76 -18.25 -17.87
C ASN A 89 -11.03 -19.60 -18.04
N GLU A 90 -10.72 -20.32 -16.96
CA GLU A 90 -10.37 -21.75 -16.95
C GLU A 90 -11.64 -22.63 -16.97
#